data_AF-A0A454D441-F1
#
_entry.id   AF-A0A454D441-F1
#
_cell.length_a   1.000
_cell.length_b   1.000
_cell.length_c   1.000
_cell.angle_alpha   90.00
_cell.angle_beta   90.00
_cell.angle_gamma   90.00
#
_symmetry.space_group_name_H-M   'P 1'
#
loop_
_entity.id
_entity.type
_entity.pdbx_description
1 polymer ?
#
loop_
_entity_poly.entity_id
_entity_poly.type
_entity_poly.pdbx_seq_one_letter_code
_entity_poly.pdbx_strand_id
1 'polypeptide(L)'
;MITDLDLLLAQEDRLQFTEFNPNIAWQLGNLIKQNAENKGASVAIDITLNGHCLFSYAMPGTSIDNQEWIARKRNVVVRYQHSSWYMGQYFKTKG
;
A
#
# COMPACT_ATOMS: atom_id res chain seq x y z
N MET A 1 19.52 2.96 -8.80
CA MET A 1 18.73 2.47 -9.95
C MET A 1 17.44 3.25 -9.97
N ILE A 2 17.23 4.13 -10.95
CA ILE A 2 15.91 4.75 -11.17
C ILE A 2 15.00 3.63 -11.64
N THR A 3 13.88 3.42 -10.94
CA THR A 3 12.88 2.45 -11.39
C THR A 3 12.15 3.04 -12.57
N ASP A 4 11.95 2.24 -13.63
CA ASP A 4 11.21 2.66 -14.81
C ASP A 4 9.78 3.08 -14.43
N LEU A 5 9.41 4.33 -14.73
CA LEU A 5 8.10 4.91 -14.40
C LEU A 5 6.98 4.25 -15.20
N ASP A 6 7.24 3.88 -16.46
CA ASP A 6 6.24 3.25 -17.32
C ASP A 6 5.91 1.85 -16.81
N LEU A 7 6.91 1.13 -16.31
CA LEU A 7 6.72 -0.16 -15.66
C LEU A 7 5.83 -0.04 -14.41
N LEU A 8 6.01 1.01 -13.61
CA LEU A 8 5.20 1.23 -12.41
C LEU A 8 3.75 1.57 -12.77
N LEU A 9 3.52 2.40 -13.78
CA LEU A 9 2.18 2.69 -14.29
C LEU A 9 1.50 1.43 -14.83
N ALA A 10 2.21 0.62 -15.62
CA ALA A 10 1.67 -0.65 -16.13
C ALA A 10 1.32 -1.64 -15.01
N GLN A 11 2.06 -1.63 -13.90
CA GLN A 11 1.71 -2.43 -12.73
C GLN A 11 0.46 -1.91 -12.02
N GLU A 12 0.32 -0.59 -11.85
CA GLU A 12 -0.89 0.02 -11.27
C GLU A 12 -2.13 -0.30 -12.11
N ASP A 13 -2.05 -0.16 -13.44
CA ASP A 13 -3.15 -0.47 -14.36
C ASP A 13 -3.55 -1.95 -14.33
N ARG A 14 -2.57 -2.85 -14.18
CA ARG A 14 -2.81 -4.30 -14.12
C ARG A 14 -3.37 -4.76 -12.77
N LEU A 15 -2.98 -4.10 -11.68
CA LEU A 15 -3.34 -4.49 -10.31
C LEU A 15 -4.65 -3.82 -9.85
N GLN A 16 -5.69 -3.96 -10.67
CA GLN A 16 -7.02 -3.42 -10.39
C GLN A 16 -8.01 -4.53 -10.04
N PHE A 17 -8.91 -4.24 -9.10
CA PHE A 17 -10.03 -5.12 -8.78
C PHE A 17 -11.21 -4.80 -9.71
N THR A 18 -11.90 -5.83 -10.21
CA THR A 18 -13.16 -5.65 -10.94
C THR A 18 -14.30 -5.20 -10.02
N GLU A 19 -14.26 -5.66 -8.76
CA GLU A 19 -15.16 -5.24 -7.69
C GLU A 19 -14.39 -5.23 -6.36
N PHE A 20 -14.78 -4.36 -5.45
CA PHE A 20 -14.13 -4.26 -4.14
C PHE A 20 -15.16 -4.01 -3.04
N ASN A 21 -15.12 -4.82 -1.99
CA ASN A 21 -16.02 -4.74 -0.84
C ASN A 21 -15.29 -5.10 0.47
N PRO A 22 -15.90 -4.87 1.65
CA PRO A 22 -15.24 -5.14 2.93
C PRO A 22 -14.81 -6.60 3.13
N ASN A 23 -15.53 -7.57 2.57
CA ASN A 23 -15.15 -8.98 2.66
C ASN A 23 -13.86 -9.26 1.85
N ILE A 24 -13.73 -8.68 0.66
CA ILE A 24 -12.51 -8.73 -0.15
C ILE A 24 -11.35 -8.08 0.61
N ALA A 25 -11.56 -6.92 1.23
CA ALA A 25 -10.55 -6.25 2.04
C ALA A 25 -10.05 -7.14 3.20
N TRP A 26 -10.96 -7.81 3.90
CA TRP A 26 -10.62 -8.75 4.97
C TRP A 26 -9.77 -9.92 4.48
N GLN A 27 -10.17 -10.56 3.37
CA GLN A 27 -9.43 -11.67 2.77
C GLN A 27 -8.04 -11.23 2.29
N LEU A 28 -7.96 -10.08 1.62
CA LEU A 28 -6.70 -9.51 1.14
C LEU A 28 -5.75 -9.20 2.29
N GLY A 29 -6.24 -8.56 3.35
CA GLY A 29 -5.44 -8.24 4.54
C GLY A 29 -4.84 -9.48 5.18
N ASN A 30 -5.65 -10.54 5.33
CA ASN A 30 -5.19 -11.83 5.85
C ASN A 30 -4.14 -12.49 4.94
N LEU A 31 -4.31 -12.44 3.62
CA LEU A 31 -3.34 -12.98 2.67
C LEU A 31 -2.00 -12.24 2.75
N ILE A 32 -2.01 -10.91 2.86
CA ILE A 32 -0.79 -10.10 3.02
C ILE A 32 -0.10 -10.46 4.34
N LYS A 33 -0.86 -10.58 5.44
CA LYS A 33 -0.36 -10.96 6.76
C LYS A 33 0.32 -12.33 6.72
N GLN A 34 -0.33 -13.34 6.15
CA GLN A 34 0.25 -14.68 6.00
C GLN A 34 1.53 -14.68 5.15
N ASN A 35 1.54 -13.92 4.05
CA ASN A 35 2.72 -13.80 3.21
C ASN A 35 3.89 -13.10 3.92
N ALA A 36 3.62 -12.14 4.81
CA ALA A 36 4.64 -11.49 5.62
C ALA A 36 5.23 -12.47 6.65
N GLU A 37 4.38 -13.25 7.32
CA GLU A 37 4.81 -14.31 8.26
C GLU A 37 5.70 -15.34 7.55
N ASN A 38 5.30 -15.83 6.38
CA ASN A 38 6.08 -16.78 5.59
C ASN A 38 7.45 -16.23 5.16
N LYS A 39 7.58 -14.91 5.07
CA LYS A 39 8.84 -14.22 4.75
C LYS A 39 9.63 -13.78 5.98
N GLY A 40 9.13 -14.03 7.19
CA GLY A 40 9.74 -13.55 8.43
C GLY A 40 9.77 -12.02 8.55
N ALA A 41 8.87 -11.31 7.87
CA ALA A 41 8.80 -9.85 7.87
C ALA A 41 7.76 -9.35 8.89
N SER A 42 8.12 -8.32 9.66
CA SER A 42 7.16 -7.60 10.51
C SER A 42 6.65 -6.36 9.78
N VAL A 43 5.35 -6.31 9.50
CA VAL A 43 4.72 -5.23 8.73
C VAL A 43 3.45 -4.71 9.42
N ALA A 44 3.14 -3.44 9.18
CA ALA A 44 1.82 -2.87 9.46
C ALA A 44 1.05 -2.78 8.14
N ILE A 45 -0.23 -3.18 8.18
CA ILE A 45 -1.10 -3.31 7.00
C ILE A 45 -2.32 -2.42 7.23
N ASP A 46 -2.71 -1.69 6.20
CA ASP A 46 -3.91 -0.87 6.17
C ASP A 46 -4.58 -0.98 4.80
N ILE A 47 -5.90 -1.21 4.80
CA ILE A 47 -6.74 -1.19 3.61
C ILE A 47 -7.87 -0.21 3.86
N THR A 48 -7.82 0.92 3.15
CA THR A 48 -8.79 2.01 3.27
C THR A 48 -9.47 2.25 1.92
N LEU A 49 -10.80 2.29 1.90
CA LEU A 49 -11.61 2.62 0.72
C LEU A 49 -12.43 3.87 1.01
N ASN A 50 -12.29 4.91 0.17
CA ASN A 50 -13.03 6.17 0.31
C ASN A 50 -12.96 6.77 1.73
N GLY A 51 -11.79 6.67 2.38
CA GLY A 51 -11.57 7.14 3.76
C GLY A 51 -12.05 6.20 4.86
N HIS A 52 -12.74 5.11 4.53
CA HIS A 52 -13.14 4.09 5.49
C HIS A 52 -12.07 3.01 5.62
N CYS A 53 -11.50 2.86 6.82
CA CYS A 53 -10.60 1.75 7.11
C CYS A 53 -11.40 0.45 7.19
N LEU A 54 -11.10 -0.48 6.28
CA LEU A 54 -11.78 -1.78 6.18
C LEU A 54 -10.94 -2.91 6.81
N PHE A 55 -9.62 -2.73 6.89
CA PHE A 55 -8.70 -3.64 7.56
C PHE A 55 -7.50 -2.87 8.10
N SER A 56 -7.11 -3.12 9.35
CA SER A 56 -5.87 -2.61 9.95
C SER A 56 -5.27 -3.69 10.82
N TYR A 57 -3.97 -3.92 10.65
CA TYR A 57 -3.24 -4.90 11.45
C TYR A 57 -1.78 -4.49 11.63
N ALA A 58 -1.31 -4.56 12.87
CA ALA A 58 0.07 -4.30 13.25
C ALA A 58 0.71 -5.60 13.75
N MET A 59 1.71 -6.11 13.04
CA MET A 59 2.43 -7.31 13.46
C MET A 59 3.32 -7.04 14.68
N PRO A 60 3.63 -8.08 15.49
CA PRO A 60 4.63 -7.97 16.56
C PRO A 60 5.95 -7.40 16.04
N GLY A 61 6.49 -6.40 16.73
CA GLY A 61 7.71 -5.69 16.32
C GLY A 61 7.48 -4.43 15.49
N THR A 62 6.24 -4.12 15.10
CA THR A 62 5.88 -2.80 14.55
C THR A 62 5.64 -1.77 15.68
N SER A 63 5.76 -0.49 15.34
CA SER A 63 5.59 0.63 16.27
C SER A 63 4.61 1.67 15.72
N ILE A 64 4.32 2.70 16.50
CA ILE A 64 3.46 3.81 16.08
C ILE A 64 4.01 4.57 14.87
N ASP A 65 5.33 4.56 14.66
CA ASP A 65 5.96 5.14 13.47
C ASP A 65 5.45 4.45 12.19
N ASN A 66 5.17 3.14 12.23
CA ASN A 66 4.59 2.45 11.09
C ASN A 66 3.19 3.00 10.72
N GLN A 67 2.38 3.40 11.71
CA GLN A 67 1.07 4.01 11.46
C GLN A 67 1.21 5.40 10.84
N GLU A 68 2.15 6.20 11.32
CA GLU A 68 2.48 7.51 10.72
C GLU A 68 2.96 7.36 9.27
N TRP A 69 3.82 6.38 8.99
CA TRP A 69 4.23 6.06 7.63
C TRP A 69 3.07 5.61 6.75
N ILE A 70 2.14 4.81 7.27
CA ILE A 70 0.91 4.43 6.55
C ILE A 70 0.11 5.69 6.21
N ALA A 71 -0.15 6.57 7.19
CA ALA A 71 -0.92 7.79 6.98
C ALA A 71 -0.28 8.69 5.90
N ARG A 72 1.05 8.88 5.96
CA ARG A 72 1.80 9.68 4.97
C ARG A 72 1.72 9.08 3.57
N LYS A 73 1.91 7.76 3.43
CA LYS A 73 1.79 7.07 2.13
C LYS A 73 0.37 7.16 1.59
N ARG A 74 -0.64 6.94 2.44
CA ARG A 74 -2.06 7.07 2.07
C ARG A 74 -2.37 8.48 1.56
N ASN A 75 -1.91 9.52 2.24
CA ASN A 75 -2.14 10.90 1.82
C ASN A 75 -1.57 11.21 0.43
N VAL A 76 -0.42 10.61 0.07
CA VAL A 76 0.13 10.71 -1.29
C VAL A 76 -0.80 10.03 -2.30
N VAL A 77 -1.24 8.80 -2.03
CA VAL A 77 -2.15 8.06 -2.92
C VAL A 77 -3.47 8.81 -3.11
N VAL A 78 -4.07 9.30 -2.03
CA VAL A 78 -5.33 10.06 -2.10
C VAL A 78 -5.18 11.33 -2.94
N ARG A 79 -4.07 12.06 -2.78
CA ARG A 79 -3.84 13.32 -3.50
C ARG A 79 -3.54 13.13 -4.98
N TYR A 80 -2.72 12.14 -5.33
CA TYR A 80 -2.18 11.99 -6.68
C TYR A 80 -2.80 10.84 -7.47
N GLN A 81 -3.59 9.97 -6.84
CA GLN A 81 -4.20 8.79 -7.46
C GLN A 81 -3.19 7.81 -8.08
N HIS A 82 -1.97 7.81 -7.55
CA HIS A 82 -0.89 6.89 -7.90
C HIS A 82 -0.23 6.36 -6.62
N SER A 83 0.44 5.21 -6.70
CA SER A 83 1.15 4.66 -5.56
C SER A 83 2.20 5.65 -5.03
N SER A 84 2.42 5.63 -3.71
CA SER A 84 3.46 6.47 -3.11
C SER A 84 4.86 6.12 -3.64
N TRP A 85 5.04 4.90 -4.18
CA TRP A 85 6.28 4.48 -4.81
C TRP A 85 6.47 5.15 -6.17
N TYR A 86 5.46 5.11 -7.05
CA TYR A 86 5.48 5.83 -8.32
C TYR A 86 5.77 7.32 -8.10
N MET A 87 5.01 7.98 -7.23
CA MET A 87 5.20 9.41 -6.95
C MET A 87 6.60 9.71 -6.39
N GLY A 88 7.13 8.83 -5.54
CA GLY A 88 8.49 8.95 -5.03
C GLY A 88 9.57 8.84 -6.11
N GLN A 89 9.38 8.00 -7.13
CA GLN A 89 10.28 7.92 -8.28
C GLN A 89 10.09 9.09 -9.23
N TYR A 90 8.84 9.47 -9.50
CA TYR A 90 8.49 10.61 -10.36
C TYR A 90 9.14 11.89 -9.86
N PHE A 91 9.01 12.22 -8.57
CA PHE A 91 9.63 13.45 -8.03
C PHE A 91 11.15 13.42 -8.09
N LYS A 92 11.80 12.25 -7.90
CA LYS A 92 13.25 12.14 -8.08
C LYS A 92 13.71 12.48 -9.50
N THR A 93 12.86 12.26 -10.52
CA THR A 93 13.18 12.66 -11.90
C THR A 93 13.07 14.17 -12.15
N LYS A 94 12.40 14.90 -11.25
CA LYS A 94 12.14 16.34 -11.37
C LYS A 94 13.13 17.21 -10.58
N GLY A 95 13.98 16.61 -9.74
CA GLY A 95 14.88 17.31 -8.83
C GLY A 95 14.22 17.63 -7.49
#